data_AF-A0A0F8YHK3-F1
#
_entry.id   AF-A0A0F8YHK3-F1
#
_cell.length_a   1.000
_cell.length_b   1.000
_cell.length_c   1.000
_cell.angle_alpha   90.00
_cell.angle_beta   90.00
_cell.angle_gamma   90.00
#
_symmetry.space_group_name_H-M   'P 1'
#
loop_
_entity.id
_entity.type
_entity.pdbx_description
1 polymer ?
#
loop_
_entity_poly.entity_id
_entity_poly.type
_entity_poly.pdbx_seq_one_letter_code
_entity_poly.pdbx_strand_id
1 'polypeptide(L)'
;VITGNILISAISQGRASSNPLRWQTRHKAILKLPKGVEFEPSLDEKGLLKQIQLDLGQVISAQKRPLYPDKDWARTHNNQTPELSPDEVLIENTAHQDAKFHLADGKTFSISELEDKRKAEILKVINPATQRVTLQVMEKQSNKLTAVRLHIHGEAGEYLAPIDRHRIPNPAWFEDYSVDYVNGSFHYSTYIPGETTIDLPLGNVYIEISKGFEIKPTRKVISIKPSTKKIVIKIDKILPWREKGWVSADTHVHFLSPSSALLEGAAEGVNIVNLLASQWGELMTNVGDFDGKTTYGSREAGGDGEYLVRVGTENRQHVMGHISLLGYRGNIIAP
;
A
#
# COMPACT_ATOMS: atom_id res chain seq x y z
N VAL A 1 -53.82 -6.53 28.88
CA VAL A 1 -52.44 -6.18 28.46
C VAL A 1 -51.51 -7.20 29.09
N ILE A 2 -50.90 -8.09 28.32
CA ILE A 2 -49.89 -9.01 28.86
C ILE A 2 -48.61 -8.18 28.99
N THR A 3 -48.26 -7.81 30.23
CA THR A 3 -46.97 -7.22 30.58
C THR A 3 -46.04 -8.33 31.05
N GLY A 4 -44.96 -8.58 30.30
CA GLY A 4 -43.94 -9.56 30.65
C GLY A 4 -42.63 -9.26 29.94
N ASN A 5 -41.51 -9.56 30.60
CA ASN A 5 -40.18 -9.47 30.02
C ASN A 5 -40.00 -10.64 29.04
N ILE A 6 -39.75 -10.35 27.75
CA ILE A 6 -39.43 -11.36 26.75
C ILE A 6 -37.91 -11.52 26.73
N LEU A 7 -37.43 -12.75 26.99
CA LEU A 7 -36.04 -13.14 26.75
C LEU A 7 -35.99 -13.99 25.48
N ILE A 8 -35.27 -13.52 24.47
CA ILE A 8 -34.94 -14.28 23.27
C ILE A 8 -33.49 -14.74 23.41
N SER A 9 -33.25 -16.05 23.32
CA SER A 9 -31.91 -16.64 23.27
C SER A 9 -31.81 -17.66 22.14
N ALA A 10 -30.60 -17.84 21.63
CA ALA A 10 -30.27 -18.87 20.64
C ALA A 10 -28.99 -19.59 21.08
N ILE A 11 -28.95 -20.91 20.93
CA ILE A 11 -27.78 -21.74 21.20
C ILE A 11 -27.40 -22.42 19.88
N SER A 12 -26.16 -22.24 19.46
CA SER A 12 -25.57 -22.99 18.35
C SER A 12 -24.66 -24.07 18.92
N GLN A 13 -24.89 -25.33 18.55
CA GLN A 13 -24.05 -26.46 18.93
C GLN A 13 -23.35 -27.01 17.69
N GLY A 14 -22.04 -27.27 17.79
CA GLY A 14 -21.25 -27.82 16.71
C GLY A 14 -20.03 -28.58 17.24
N ARG A 15 -19.37 -29.32 16.35
CA ARG A 15 -18.08 -29.98 16.64
C ARG A 15 -16.96 -29.11 16.08
N ALA A 16 -16.46 -28.19 16.88
CA ALA A 16 -15.24 -27.45 16.60
C ALA A 16 -14.13 -27.95 17.53
N SER A 17 -12.91 -28.07 17.01
CA SER A 17 -11.71 -28.48 17.73
C SER A 17 -11.30 -27.49 18.82
N SER A 18 -11.73 -26.23 18.69
CA SER A 18 -11.50 -25.15 19.64
C SER A 18 -12.63 -24.12 19.59
N ASN A 19 -12.53 -23.04 20.36
CA ASN A 19 -13.55 -22.00 20.37
C ASN A 19 -13.71 -21.39 18.95
N PRO A 20 -14.90 -21.49 18.33
CA PRO A 20 -15.10 -21.10 16.93
C PRO A 20 -14.97 -19.60 16.66
N LEU A 21 -14.98 -18.76 17.71
CA LEU A 21 -14.77 -17.31 17.60
C LEU A 21 -13.29 -16.91 17.66
N ARG A 22 -12.37 -17.87 17.87
CA ARG A 22 -10.93 -17.63 17.87
C ARG A 22 -10.34 -18.02 16.52
N TRP A 23 -10.18 -17.04 15.65
CA TRP A 23 -9.56 -17.25 14.34
C TRP A 23 -8.04 -17.13 14.41
N GLN A 24 -7.37 -17.81 13.49
CA GLN A 24 -5.94 -17.70 13.27
C GLN A 24 -5.58 -16.33 12.67
N THR A 25 -4.29 -16.02 12.62
CA THR A 25 -3.79 -14.83 11.93
C THR A 25 -4.16 -14.84 10.45
N ARG A 26 -3.94 -13.73 9.75
CA ARG A 26 -4.27 -13.65 8.32
C ARG A 26 -3.35 -14.56 7.51
N HIS A 27 -3.93 -15.22 6.51
CA HIS A 27 -3.22 -16.06 5.55
C HIS A 27 -3.57 -15.64 4.12
N LYS A 28 -2.70 -16.00 3.17
CA LYS A 28 -2.94 -15.79 1.74
C LYS A 28 -2.91 -17.12 1.00
N ALA A 29 -3.68 -17.23 -0.06
CA ALA A 29 -3.71 -18.37 -0.97
C ALA A 29 -3.92 -17.91 -2.42
N ILE A 30 -3.53 -18.74 -3.38
CA ILE A 30 -3.84 -18.57 -4.79
C ILE A 30 -4.96 -19.55 -5.13
N LEU A 31 -6.11 -19.03 -5.55
CA LEU A 31 -7.19 -19.81 -6.15
C LEU A 31 -6.98 -19.85 -7.66
N LYS A 32 -6.94 -21.04 -8.25
CA LYS A 32 -7.00 -21.26 -9.69
C LYS A 32 -8.45 -21.46 -10.12
N LEU A 33 -8.94 -20.55 -10.96
CA LEU A 33 -10.26 -20.59 -11.55
C LEU A 33 -10.36 -21.71 -12.61
N PRO A 34 -11.55 -22.29 -12.81
CA PRO A 34 -11.78 -23.19 -13.93
C PRO A 34 -11.51 -22.50 -15.27
N LYS A 35 -11.12 -23.29 -16.28
CA LYS A 35 -10.82 -22.79 -17.62
C LYS A 35 -12.01 -22.01 -18.20
N GLY A 36 -11.77 -20.76 -18.60
CA GLY A 36 -12.78 -19.90 -19.22
C GLY A 36 -13.71 -19.18 -18.22
N VAL A 37 -13.49 -19.34 -16.92
CA VAL A 37 -14.19 -18.59 -15.87
C VAL A 37 -13.37 -17.36 -15.52
N GLU A 38 -13.96 -16.17 -15.67
CA GLU A 38 -13.34 -14.91 -15.25
C GLU A 38 -13.56 -14.65 -13.77
N PHE A 39 -12.66 -13.88 -13.15
CA PHE A 39 -12.84 -13.43 -11.77
C PHE A 39 -13.98 -12.41 -11.66
N GLU A 40 -14.93 -12.67 -10.76
CA GLU A 40 -16.06 -11.80 -10.43
C GLU A 40 -15.82 -11.10 -9.07
N PRO A 41 -15.37 -9.83 -9.05
CA PRO A 41 -15.03 -9.13 -7.81
C PRO A 41 -16.24 -8.60 -7.02
N SER A 42 -17.44 -8.64 -7.61
CA SER A 42 -18.65 -8.10 -6.98
C SER A 42 -19.08 -8.93 -5.78
N LEU A 43 -19.39 -8.23 -4.69
CA LEU A 43 -19.96 -8.83 -3.48
C LEU A 43 -21.48 -8.89 -3.58
N ASP A 44 -22.09 -9.89 -2.96
CA ASP A 44 -23.54 -9.97 -2.77
C ASP A 44 -24.02 -9.01 -1.66
N GLU A 45 -25.33 -9.01 -1.37
CA GLU A 45 -25.94 -8.16 -0.34
C GLU A 45 -25.45 -8.43 1.09
N LYS A 46 -24.73 -9.53 1.30
CA LYS A 46 -24.10 -9.91 2.58
C LYS A 46 -22.61 -9.63 2.61
N GLY A 47 -22.05 -9.05 1.54
CA GLY A 47 -20.62 -8.79 1.42
C GLY A 47 -19.81 -10.03 1.08
N LEU A 48 -20.42 -11.08 0.51
CA LEU A 48 -19.74 -12.33 0.16
C LEU A 48 -19.41 -12.41 -1.33
N LEU A 49 -18.29 -13.02 -1.65
CA LEU A 49 -17.93 -13.36 -3.03
C LEU A 49 -18.74 -14.57 -3.49
N LYS A 50 -19.16 -14.55 -4.76
CA LYS A 50 -19.87 -15.69 -5.38
C LYS A 50 -18.97 -16.90 -5.61
N GLN A 51 -17.70 -16.64 -5.95
CA GLN A 51 -16.79 -17.68 -6.46
C GLN A 51 -16.07 -18.45 -5.35
N ILE A 52 -15.91 -17.84 -4.17
CA ILE A 52 -15.22 -18.44 -3.03
C ILE A 52 -15.78 -17.87 -1.72
N GLN A 53 -16.16 -18.74 -0.80
CA GLN A 53 -16.63 -18.40 0.54
C GLN A 53 -15.89 -19.21 1.60
N LEU A 54 -16.00 -18.77 2.85
CA LEU A 54 -15.36 -19.40 4.00
C LEU A 54 -16.38 -19.45 5.15
N ASP A 55 -16.56 -20.61 5.77
CA ASP A 55 -17.62 -20.83 6.77
C ASP A 55 -17.24 -20.32 8.17
N LEU A 56 -16.21 -20.88 8.79
CA LEU A 56 -15.71 -20.53 10.12
C LEU A 56 -14.60 -19.47 10.01
N GLY A 57 -14.82 -18.46 9.20
CA GLY A 57 -13.85 -17.40 8.93
C GLY A 57 -14.39 -16.38 7.95
N GLN A 58 -13.47 -15.61 7.37
CA GLN A 58 -13.80 -14.58 6.40
C GLN A 58 -12.75 -14.51 5.29
N VAL A 59 -13.22 -14.39 4.06
CA VAL A 59 -12.40 -13.89 2.94
C VAL A 59 -12.30 -12.37 3.10
N ILE A 60 -11.11 -11.88 3.40
CA ILE A 60 -10.83 -10.46 3.63
C ILE A 60 -10.75 -9.71 2.30
N SER A 61 -10.09 -10.32 1.31
CA SER A 61 -9.96 -9.76 -0.03
C SER A 61 -9.72 -10.84 -1.07
N ALA A 62 -10.12 -10.54 -2.30
CA ALA A 62 -9.82 -11.34 -3.48
C ALA A 62 -9.48 -10.41 -4.65
N GLN A 63 -8.34 -10.65 -5.28
CA GLN A 63 -7.85 -9.82 -6.40
C GLN A 63 -7.19 -10.73 -7.43
N LYS A 64 -7.23 -10.36 -8.72
CA LYS A 64 -6.44 -11.06 -9.74
C LYS A 64 -4.98 -11.08 -9.30
N ARG A 65 -4.33 -12.25 -9.41
CA ARG A 65 -2.94 -12.40 -8.99
C ARG A 65 -2.03 -11.54 -9.87
N PRO A 66 -1.22 -10.63 -9.30
CA PRO A 66 -0.19 -9.94 -10.06
C PRO A 66 0.92 -10.89 -10.49
N LEU A 67 1.33 -10.79 -11.76
CA LEU A 67 2.40 -11.56 -12.37
C LEU A 67 3.56 -10.61 -12.68
N TYR A 68 4.54 -10.57 -11.79
CA TYR A 68 5.78 -9.84 -11.99
C TYR A 68 6.80 -10.68 -12.78
N PRO A 69 7.71 -10.05 -13.54
CA PRO A 69 8.78 -10.73 -14.26
C PRO A 69 9.93 -11.14 -13.30
N ASP A 70 9.61 -11.93 -12.28
CA ASP A 70 10.48 -12.30 -11.16
C ASP A 70 11.90 -12.73 -11.57
N LYS A 71 11.99 -13.58 -12.62
CA LYS A 71 13.27 -14.10 -13.13
C LYS A 71 14.22 -12.99 -13.58
N ASP A 72 13.67 -11.91 -14.12
CA ASP A 72 14.41 -10.79 -14.67
C ASP A 72 14.25 -9.51 -13.84
N TRP A 73 13.65 -9.60 -12.64
CA TRP A 73 13.27 -8.45 -11.80
C TRP A 73 14.39 -7.42 -11.58
N ALA A 74 15.62 -7.89 -11.37
CA ALA A 74 16.76 -6.99 -11.14
C ALA A 74 17.19 -6.20 -12.40
N ARG A 75 16.72 -6.62 -13.59
CA ARG A 75 17.05 -6.02 -14.90
C ARG A 75 15.88 -5.23 -15.48
N THR A 76 14.71 -5.29 -14.86
CA THR A 76 13.55 -4.52 -15.31
C THR A 76 13.65 -3.04 -14.92
N HIS A 77 12.70 -2.24 -15.41
CA HIS A 77 12.71 -0.78 -15.22
C HIS A 77 11.79 -0.35 -14.08
N ASN A 78 12.13 0.79 -13.46
CA ASN A 78 11.29 1.45 -12.44
C ASN A 78 9.84 1.59 -12.90
N ASN A 79 8.89 1.43 -11.99
CA ASN A 79 7.46 1.51 -12.24
C ASN A 79 6.92 0.48 -13.25
N GLN A 80 7.62 -0.63 -13.51
CA GLN A 80 7.04 -1.69 -14.34
C GLN A 80 5.83 -2.31 -13.63
N THR A 81 4.64 -2.12 -14.20
CA THR A 81 3.41 -2.74 -13.73
C THR A 81 3.39 -4.25 -14.02
N PRO A 82 2.84 -5.07 -13.12
CA PRO A 82 2.68 -6.50 -13.37
C PRO A 82 1.60 -6.75 -14.42
N GLU A 83 1.69 -7.89 -15.10
CA GLU A 83 0.52 -8.47 -15.76
C GLU A 83 -0.45 -9.02 -14.71
N LEU A 84 -1.70 -9.26 -15.08
CA LEU A 84 -2.66 -9.93 -14.20
C LEU A 84 -2.93 -11.32 -14.72
N SER A 85 -2.90 -12.29 -13.81
CA SER A 85 -3.26 -13.65 -14.16
C SER A 85 -4.70 -13.71 -14.69
N PRO A 86 -4.94 -14.38 -15.83
CA PRO A 86 -6.28 -14.55 -16.38
C PRO A 86 -7.14 -15.51 -15.55
N ASP A 87 -6.52 -16.46 -14.84
CA ASP A 87 -7.19 -17.56 -14.16
C ASP A 87 -6.75 -17.75 -12.70
N GLU A 88 -5.84 -16.93 -12.16
CA GLU A 88 -5.45 -17.01 -10.74
C GLU A 88 -5.89 -15.78 -9.94
N VAL A 89 -6.44 -16.04 -8.76
CA VAL A 89 -6.92 -15.03 -7.81
C VAL A 89 -6.13 -15.16 -6.52
N LEU A 90 -5.52 -14.06 -6.08
CA LEU A 90 -4.91 -13.94 -4.77
C LEU A 90 -6.02 -13.69 -3.74
N ILE A 91 -6.14 -14.61 -2.79
CA ILE A 91 -7.14 -14.60 -1.72
C ILE A 91 -6.44 -14.31 -0.40
N GLU A 92 -6.95 -13.35 0.35
CA GLU A 92 -6.58 -13.14 1.73
C GLU A 92 -7.73 -13.55 2.66
N ASN A 93 -7.42 -14.26 3.74
CA ASN A 93 -8.43 -14.76 4.67
C ASN A 93 -7.93 -14.80 6.12
N THR A 94 -8.87 -14.94 7.04
CA THR A 94 -8.64 -15.31 8.44
C THR A 94 -9.74 -16.29 8.84
N ALA A 95 -9.39 -17.35 9.56
CA ALA A 95 -10.35 -18.41 9.85
C ALA A 95 -9.95 -19.25 11.05
N HIS A 96 -10.91 -20.01 11.56
CA HIS A 96 -10.68 -21.13 12.45
C HIS A 96 -9.98 -22.28 11.70
N GLN A 97 -9.19 -23.10 12.41
CA GLN A 97 -8.44 -24.22 11.81
C GLN A 97 -9.33 -25.32 11.18
N ASP A 98 -10.59 -25.41 11.61
CA ASP A 98 -11.59 -26.33 11.06
C ASP A 98 -12.38 -25.75 9.87
N ALA A 99 -12.08 -24.51 9.45
CA ALA A 99 -12.82 -23.85 8.39
C ALA A 99 -12.62 -24.54 7.04
N LYS A 100 -13.63 -24.43 6.18
CA LYS A 100 -13.60 -24.91 4.81
C LYS A 100 -13.86 -23.78 3.84
N PHE A 101 -13.05 -23.72 2.79
CA PHE A 101 -13.39 -22.95 1.61
C PHE A 101 -14.51 -23.66 0.85
N HIS A 102 -15.46 -22.88 0.35
CA HIS A 102 -16.57 -23.33 -0.49
C HIS A 102 -16.46 -22.62 -1.84
N LEU A 103 -16.32 -23.39 -2.92
CA LEU A 103 -16.26 -22.85 -4.28
C LEU A 103 -17.63 -22.90 -4.96
N ALA A 104 -17.81 -22.06 -5.99
CA ALA A 104 -19.06 -21.99 -6.76
C ALA A 104 -19.45 -23.32 -7.45
N ASP A 105 -18.49 -24.19 -7.73
CA ASP A 105 -18.73 -25.52 -8.31
C ASP A 105 -19.12 -26.59 -7.26
N GLY A 106 -19.30 -26.19 -6.00
CA GLY A 106 -19.66 -27.04 -4.88
C GLY A 106 -18.49 -27.78 -4.23
N LYS A 107 -17.27 -27.62 -4.73
CA LYS A 107 -16.09 -28.21 -4.07
C LYS A 107 -15.79 -27.48 -2.77
N THR A 108 -15.33 -28.26 -1.79
CA THR A 108 -14.91 -27.73 -0.49
C THR A 108 -13.49 -28.17 -0.14
N PHE A 109 -12.72 -27.29 0.48
CA PHE A 109 -11.34 -27.58 0.90
C PHE A 109 -11.16 -27.20 2.36
N SER A 110 -10.74 -28.15 3.20
CA SER A 110 -10.40 -27.83 4.59
C SER A 110 -9.11 -27.03 4.66
N ILE A 111 -9.06 -25.97 5.47
CA ILE A 111 -7.81 -25.21 5.67
C ILE A 111 -6.68 -26.12 6.15
N SER A 112 -6.97 -27.04 7.07
CA SER A 112 -6.00 -28.01 7.57
C SER A 112 -5.45 -28.96 6.49
N GLU A 113 -6.21 -29.25 5.43
CA GLU A 113 -5.74 -30.05 4.30
C GLU A 113 -4.83 -29.25 3.37
N LEU A 114 -5.05 -27.93 3.27
CA LEU A 114 -4.26 -27.04 2.42
C LEU A 114 -2.89 -26.72 3.01
N GLU A 115 -2.76 -26.75 4.33
CA GLU A 115 -1.46 -26.64 5.03
C GLU A 115 -0.57 -27.87 4.75
N ASP A 116 -1.18 -29.05 4.56
CA ASP A 116 -0.49 -30.24 4.09
C ASP A 116 -0.28 -30.15 2.57
N LYS A 117 0.83 -29.49 2.18
CA LYS A 117 1.28 -29.13 0.80
C LYS A 117 1.20 -30.22 -0.28
N ARG A 118 0.73 -31.43 0.04
CA ARG A 118 0.60 -32.59 -0.83
C ARG A 118 -0.68 -32.59 -1.67
N LYS A 119 -1.68 -31.74 -1.39
CA LYS A 119 -2.96 -31.72 -2.13
C LYS A 119 -3.60 -30.34 -2.20
N ALA A 120 -3.32 -29.60 -3.28
CA ALA A 120 -4.33 -28.73 -3.90
C ALA A 120 -3.77 -28.08 -5.18
N GLU A 121 -4.16 -28.60 -6.34
CA GLU A 121 -3.95 -27.93 -7.63
C GLU A 121 -4.83 -26.67 -7.79
N ILE A 122 -5.92 -26.58 -7.01
CA ILE A 122 -6.93 -25.52 -7.13
C ILE A 122 -6.68 -24.37 -6.15
N LEU A 123 -6.24 -24.65 -4.92
CA LEU A 123 -6.03 -23.63 -3.90
C LEU A 123 -4.67 -23.79 -3.23
N LYS A 124 -3.72 -22.92 -3.55
CA LYS A 124 -2.34 -23.02 -3.08
C LYS A 124 -2.05 -22.01 -1.98
N VAL A 125 -1.73 -22.49 -0.77
CA VAL A 125 -1.32 -21.62 0.34
C VAL A 125 -0.01 -20.90 0.01
N ILE A 126 0.05 -19.61 0.32
CA ILE A 126 1.25 -18.78 0.22
C ILE A 126 1.95 -18.79 1.58
N ASN A 127 3.28 -18.84 1.59
CA ASN A 127 4.06 -18.76 2.82
C ASN A 127 3.68 -17.48 3.59
N PRO A 128 3.34 -17.59 4.89
CA PRO A 128 2.93 -16.43 5.65
C PRO A 128 4.11 -15.49 5.89
N ALA A 129 3.83 -14.19 5.85
CA ALA A 129 4.80 -13.15 6.15
C ALA A 129 4.86 -12.94 7.67
N THR A 130 5.81 -13.61 8.34
CA THR A 130 5.95 -13.59 9.81
C THR A 130 7.35 -13.23 10.28
N GLN A 131 8.33 -13.17 9.37
CA GLN A 131 9.68 -12.76 9.72
C GLN A 131 9.75 -11.23 9.78
N ARG A 132 9.72 -10.69 11.00
CA ARG A 132 9.93 -9.27 11.28
C ARG A 132 11.32 -8.80 10.86
N VAL A 133 11.40 -7.78 10.01
CA VAL A 133 12.65 -7.22 9.47
C VAL A 133 12.62 -5.70 9.52
N THR A 134 13.71 -5.10 9.97
CA THR A 134 13.98 -3.67 9.78
C THR A 134 14.66 -3.45 8.43
N LEU A 135 14.05 -2.66 7.56
CA LEU A 135 14.64 -2.27 6.27
C LEU A 135 15.15 -0.85 6.36
N GLN A 136 16.41 -0.65 5.98
CA GLN A 136 17.06 0.66 5.89
C GLN A 136 17.53 0.93 4.46
N VAL A 137 17.29 2.14 3.99
CA VAL A 137 17.75 2.65 2.69
C VAL A 137 18.68 3.83 2.93
N MET A 138 19.90 3.72 2.43
CA MET A 138 20.96 4.70 2.65
C MET A 138 21.49 5.24 1.33
N GLU A 139 21.68 6.54 1.21
CA GLU A 139 22.45 7.09 0.11
C GLU A 139 23.93 6.73 0.30
N LYS A 140 24.55 6.11 -0.72
CA LYS A 140 25.89 5.53 -0.59
C LYS A 140 26.98 6.56 -0.29
N GLN A 141 26.88 7.77 -0.84
CA GLN A 141 27.89 8.81 -0.71
C GLN A 141 27.87 9.44 0.70
N SER A 142 26.69 9.81 1.19
CA SER A 142 26.53 10.44 2.50
C SER A 142 26.43 9.43 3.66
N ASN A 143 26.11 8.17 3.37
CA ASN A 143 25.70 7.16 4.35
C ASN A 143 24.55 7.62 5.27
N LYS A 144 23.69 8.52 4.80
CA LYS A 144 22.49 8.93 5.52
C LYS A 144 21.31 8.05 5.12
N LEU A 145 20.42 7.76 6.07
CA LEU A 145 19.09 7.27 5.75
C LEU A 145 18.37 8.31 4.90
N THR A 146 17.66 7.88 3.86
CA THR A 146 17.03 8.81 2.93
C THR A 146 15.63 8.35 2.56
N ALA A 147 14.71 9.31 2.49
CA ALA A 147 13.35 9.05 2.06
C ALA A 147 13.32 8.48 0.64
N VAL A 148 12.51 7.46 0.41
CA VAL A 148 12.36 6.78 -0.88
C VAL A 148 10.94 6.25 -1.07
N ARG A 149 10.57 6.02 -2.32
CA ARG A 149 9.42 5.18 -2.67
C ARG A 149 9.86 3.71 -2.70
N LEU A 150 9.13 2.87 -1.96
CA LEU A 150 9.44 1.46 -1.74
C LEU A 150 8.29 0.58 -2.24
N HIS A 151 8.62 -0.38 -3.09
CA HIS A 151 7.75 -1.50 -3.44
C HIS A 151 8.39 -2.81 -3.00
N ILE A 152 7.59 -3.71 -2.41
CA ILE A 152 8.01 -5.08 -2.07
C ILE A 152 6.88 -6.06 -2.39
N HIS A 153 7.21 -7.17 -3.04
CA HIS A 153 6.31 -8.32 -3.18
C HIS A 153 7.01 -9.65 -2.89
N GLY A 154 6.22 -10.68 -2.58
CA GLY A 154 6.67 -12.07 -2.39
C GLY A 154 6.56 -12.91 -3.68
N GLU A 155 6.93 -14.19 -3.62
CA GLU A 155 6.95 -15.09 -4.79
C GLU A 155 5.57 -15.36 -5.42
N ALA A 156 4.48 -15.01 -4.74
CA ALA A 156 3.15 -15.08 -5.31
C ALA A 156 2.72 -13.76 -6.00
N GLY A 157 3.59 -12.75 -6.04
CA GLY A 157 3.28 -11.40 -6.55
C GLY A 157 2.48 -10.55 -5.57
N GLU A 158 2.26 -11.06 -4.35
CA GLU A 158 1.50 -10.38 -3.31
C GLU A 158 2.27 -9.20 -2.73
N TYR A 159 1.63 -8.04 -2.66
CA TYR A 159 2.22 -6.86 -2.02
C TYR A 159 2.50 -7.12 -0.53
N LEU A 160 3.69 -6.70 -0.10
CA LEU A 160 4.17 -6.77 1.27
C LEU A 160 4.35 -5.35 1.78
N ALA A 161 3.33 -4.82 2.45
CA ALA A 161 3.37 -3.50 3.05
C ALA A 161 4.17 -3.52 4.37
N PRO A 162 4.82 -2.41 4.74
CA PRO A 162 5.23 -2.19 6.12
C PRO A 162 4.10 -2.38 7.13
N ILE A 163 4.44 -2.68 8.38
CA ILE A 163 3.47 -3.06 9.42
C ILE A 163 2.48 -1.94 9.78
N ASP A 164 2.82 -0.70 9.43
CA ASP A 164 2.09 0.55 9.70
C ASP A 164 1.58 1.20 8.40
N ARG A 165 1.39 0.41 7.33
CA ARG A 165 0.90 0.87 6.02
C ARG A 165 -0.30 0.09 5.52
N HIS A 166 -1.02 0.67 4.55
CA HIS A 166 -2.17 0.01 3.95
C HIS A 166 -1.70 -1.17 3.08
N ARG A 167 -2.38 -2.30 3.21
CA ARG A 167 -2.06 -3.52 2.44
C ARG A 167 -2.83 -3.59 1.13
N ILE A 168 -3.89 -2.80 1.03
CA ILE A 168 -4.78 -2.67 -0.13
C ILE A 168 -5.06 -1.17 -0.29
N PRO A 169 -4.10 -0.38 -0.79
CA PRO A 169 -4.31 1.05 -1.01
C PRO A 169 -5.48 1.27 -1.97
N ASN A 170 -6.32 2.27 -1.69
CA ASN A 170 -7.45 2.59 -2.54
C ASN A 170 -7.14 3.83 -3.40
N PRO A 171 -6.98 3.68 -4.73
CA PRO A 171 -6.68 4.80 -5.61
C PRO A 171 -7.91 5.65 -5.96
N ALA A 172 -9.10 5.29 -5.47
CA ALA A 172 -10.31 6.06 -5.70
C ALA A 172 -10.22 7.43 -5.02
N TRP A 173 -10.80 8.42 -5.70
CA TRP A 173 -10.75 9.80 -5.30
C TRP A 173 -11.32 10.00 -3.89
N PHE A 174 -10.55 10.56 -2.96
CA PHE A 174 -10.92 10.81 -1.55
C PHE A 174 -11.23 9.56 -0.69
N GLU A 175 -10.86 8.36 -1.14
CA GLU A 175 -11.10 7.13 -0.37
C GLU A 175 -9.88 6.64 0.43
N ASP A 176 -8.70 7.21 0.19
CA ASP A 176 -7.45 6.94 0.92
C ASP A 176 -6.59 8.22 1.04
N TYR A 177 -5.91 8.38 2.18
CA TYR A 177 -5.03 9.52 2.50
C TYR A 177 -3.67 9.07 3.06
N SER A 178 -3.33 7.81 2.85
CA SER A 178 -2.03 7.23 3.23
C SER A 178 -0.90 7.75 2.34
N VAL A 179 0.35 7.49 2.75
CA VAL A 179 1.56 7.76 1.96
C VAL A 179 1.87 6.58 1.01
N ASP A 180 0.83 6.08 0.37
CA ASP A 180 0.89 4.95 -0.56
C ASP A 180 0.70 5.44 -2.00
N TYR A 181 1.35 4.77 -2.93
CA TYR A 181 1.32 5.11 -4.36
C TYR A 181 0.90 3.88 -5.16
N VAL A 182 -0.10 4.06 -6.03
CA VAL A 182 -0.60 3.02 -6.91
C VAL A 182 -0.24 3.39 -8.35
N ASN A 183 0.71 2.66 -8.94
CA ASN A 183 1.00 2.80 -10.36
C ASN A 183 0.13 1.85 -11.18
N GLY A 184 -0.64 2.41 -12.11
CA GLY A 184 -1.67 1.66 -12.84
C GLY A 184 -2.72 1.13 -11.86
N SER A 185 -3.02 -0.16 -11.91
CA SER A 185 -4.05 -0.77 -11.04
C SER A 185 -3.51 -1.71 -9.96
N PHE A 186 -2.26 -2.20 -10.09
CA PHE A 186 -1.77 -3.32 -9.26
C PHE A 186 -0.28 -3.24 -8.84
N HIS A 187 0.39 -2.12 -9.08
CA HIS A 187 1.75 -1.90 -8.59
C HIS A 187 1.74 -0.94 -7.40
N TYR A 188 1.66 -1.50 -6.19
CA TYR A 188 1.55 -0.75 -4.95
C TYR A 188 2.92 -0.44 -4.37
N SER A 189 3.15 0.82 -4.03
CA SER A 189 4.34 1.29 -3.34
C SER A 189 3.94 2.11 -2.12
N THR A 190 4.90 2.36 -1.24
CA THR A 190 4.72 3.25 -0.09
C THR A 190 5.95 4.14 0.08
N TYR A 191 5.75 5.35 0.58
CA TYR A 191 6.85 6.23 0.91
C TYR A 191 7.33 5.98 2.34
N ILE A 192 8.66 5.86 2.49
CA ILE A 192 9.30 5.65 3.79
C ILE A 192 10.37 6.73 4.03
N PRO A 193 10.63 7.13 5.28
CA PRO A 193 11.66 8.13 5.60
C PRO A 193 13.11 7.59 5.50
N GLY A 194 13.29 6.40 4.92
CA GLY A 194 14.57 5.69 4.80
C GLY A 194 14.72 4.51 5.75
N GLU A 195 13.85 4.38 6.75
CA GLU A 195 13.74 3.18 7.58
C GLU A 195 12.27 2.78 7.72
N THR A 196 12.01 1.48 7.71
CA THR A 196 10.69 0.93 8.03
C THR A 196 10.79 -0.48 8.61
N THR A 197 9.68 -0.95 9.18
CA THR A 197 9.54 -2.30 9.71
C THR A 197 8.51 -3.07 8.90
N ILE A 198 8.87 -4.27 8.46
CA ILE A 198 8.05 -5.11 7.59
C ILE A 198 8.10 -6.57 8.04
N ASP A 199 6.97 -7.26 7.93
CA ASP A 199 6.89 -8.72 8.07
C ASP A 199 7.05 -9.36 6.69
N LEU A 200 8.02 -10.25 6.53
CA LEU A 200 8.36 -10.89 5.25
C LEU A 200 8.19 -12.42 5.33
N PRO A 201 7.82 -13.08 4.21
CA PRO A 201 7.82 -14.54 4.15
C PRO A 201 9.25 -15.07 4.05
N LEU A 202 9.47 -16.30 4.52
CA LEU A 202 10.70 -17.03 4.22
C LEU A 202 10.71 -17.41 2.73
N GLY A 203 11.84 -17.23 2.06
CA GLY A 203 11.96 -17.35 0.60
C GLY A 203 12.43 -16.06 -0.04
N ASN A 204 12.24 -15.92 -1.35
CA ASN A 204 12.63 -14.69 -2.05
C ASN A 204 11.59 -13.59 -1.89
N VAL A 205 12.07 -12.36 -1.74
CA VAL A 205 11.26 -11.14 -1.88
C VAL A 205 11.90 -10.24 -2.92
N TYR A 206 11.05 -9.51 -3.62
CA TYR A 206 11.43 -8.64 -4.72
C TYR A 206 11.21 -7.21 -4.28
N ILE A 207 12.27 -6.41 -4.32
CA ILE A 207 12.29 -5.04 -3.80
C ILE A 207 12.57 -4.10 -4.96
N GLU A 208 11.83 -3.00 -5.00
CA GLU A 208 12.07 -1.84 -5.86
C GLU A 208 12.12 -0.57 -5.00
N ILE A 209 13.14 0.24 -5.24
CA ILE A 209 13.39 1.51 -4.55
C ILE A 209 13.68 2.58 -5.60
N SER A 210 13.03 3.73 -5.46
CA SER A 210 13.28 4.91 -6.31
C SER A 210 13.34 6.19 -5.48
N LYS A 211 14.09 7.17 -5.98
CA LYS A 211 14.21 8.52 -5.39
C LYS A 211 14.47 9.59 -6.44
N GLY A 212 13.41 10.07 -7.08
CA GLY A 212 13.49 11.07 -8.13
C GLY A 212 14.43 10.71 -9.26
N PHE A 213 14.91 11.71 -9.99
CA PHE A 213 15.78 11.51 -11.15
C PHE A 213 17.28 11.42 -10.81
N GLU A 214 17.71 11.98 -9.68
CA GLU A 214 19.15 12.03 -9.33
C GLU A 214 19.70 10.68 -8.84
N ILE A 215 18.84 9.81 -8.32
CA ILE A 215 19.20 8.48 -7.83
C ILE A 215 18.85 7.42 -8.85
N LYS A 216 19.77 6.47 -9.05
CA LYS A 216 19.51 5.30 -9.88
C LYS A 216 18.45 4.40 -9.20
N PRO A 217 17.31 4.10 -9.86
CA PRO A 217 16.35 3.14 -9.33
C PRO A 217 17.02 1.78 -9.06
N THR A 218 16.66 1.17 -7.94
CA THR A 218 17.30 -0.06 -7.45
C THR A 218 16.26 -1.16 -7.33
N ARG A 219 16.49 -2.28 -8.04
CA ARG A 219 15.66 -3.48 -7.99
C ARG A 219 16.51 -4.65 -7.52
N LYS A 220 16.06 -5.38 -6.49
CA LYS A 220 16.81 -6.49 -5.89
C LYS A 220 15.89 -7.66 -5.57
N VAL A 221 16.45 -8.86 -5.67
CA VAL A 221 15.86 -10.08 -5.09
C VAL A 221 16.66 -10.41 -3.84
N ILE A 222 15.98 -10.58 -2.70
CA ILE A 222 16.61 -10.90 -1.42
C ILE A 222 15.99 -12.17 -0.86
N SER A 223 16.83 -13.14 -0.48
CA SER A 223 16.39 -14.35 0.20
C SER A 223 16.27 -14.12 1.71
N ILE A 224 15.06 -14.27 2.23
CA ILE A 224 14.71 -14.11 3.64
C ILE A 224 14.83 -15.44 4.36
N LYS A 225 15.59 -15.43 5.46
CA LYS A 225 15.85 -16.58 6.34
C LYS A 225 15.32 -16.27 7.75
N PRO A 226 15.12 -17.29 8.62
CA PRO A 226 14.74 -17.06 10.02
C PRO A 226 15.69 -16.12 10.80
N SER A 227 16.96 -16.07 10.38
CA SER A 227 17.98 -15.19 10.96
C SER A 227 17.97 -13.77 10.38
N THR A 228 17.24 -13.49 9.30
CA THR A 228 17.18 -12.16 8.68
C THR A 228 16.38 -11.23 9.61
N LYS A 229 17.07 -10.32 10.30
CA LYS A 229 16.43 -9.28 11.15
C LYS A 229 16.55 -7.87 10.58
N LYS A 230 17.51 -7.67 9.68
CA LYS A 230 17.83 -6.37 9.10
C LYS A 230 18.21 -6.50 7.63
N ILE A 231 17.72 -5.59 6.80
CA ILE A 231 18.12 -5.42 5.40
C ILE A 231 18.60 -3.98 5.24
N VAL A 232 19.79 -3.81 4.65
CA VAL A 232 20.33 -2.48 4.33
C VAL A 232 20.58 -2.39 2.83
N ILE A 233 19.96 -1.42 2.18
CA ILE A 233 20.11 -1.17 0.75
C ILE A 233 20.77 0.19 0.57
N LYS A 234 21.94 0.20 -0.06
CA LYS A 234 22.60 1.43 -0.49
C LYS A 234 22.17 1.79 -1.91
N ILE A 235 21.81 3.05 -2.12
CA ILE A 235 21.41 3.61 -3.43
C ILE A 235 22.45 4.61 -3.93
N ASP A 236 22.65 4.65 -5.25
CA ASP A 236 23.68 5.46 -5.89
C ASP A 236 23.08 6.73 -6.51
N LYS A 237 23.60 7.89 -6.13
CA LYS A 237 23.37 9.15 -6.83
C LYS A 237 24.20 9.16 -8.13
N ILE A 238 23.53 9.31 -9.26
CA ILE A 238 24.14 9.21 -10.60
C ILE A 238 24.07 10.51 -11.40
N LEU A 239 23.20 11.44 -11.01
CA LEU A 239 23.12 12.77 -11.63
C LEU A 239 23.35 13.84 -10.54
N PRO A 240 24.39 14.69 -10.67
CA PRO A 240 24.67 15.75 -9.70
C PRO A 240 23.98 17.06 -10.10
N TRP A 241 22.65 17.02 -10.28
CA TRP A 241 21.91 18.20 -10.72
C TRP A 241 21.85 19.24 -9.61
N ARG A 242 21.68 18.81 -8.37
CA ARG A 242 21.71 19.71 -7.22
C ARG A 242 22.99 20.50 -7.09
N GLU A 243 24.13 19.83 -7.23
CA GLU A 243 25.47 20.41 -7.14
C GLU A 243 25.74 21.37 -8.30
N LYS A 244 25.00 21.25 -9.39
CA LYS A 244 25.03 22.17 -10.55
C LYS A 244 24.02 23.30 -10.43
N GLY A 245 23.33 23.45 -9.29
CA GLY A 245 22.41 24.55 -9.01
C GLY A 245 20.96 24.33 -9.45
N TRP A 246 20.59 23.15 -9.96
CA TRP A 246 19.21 22.86 -10.35
C TRP A 246 18.33 22.53 -9.16
N VAL A 247 17.10 23.07 -9.11
CA VAL A 247 16.10 22.79 -8.08
C VAL A 247 14.83 22.21 -8.69
N SER A 248 14.42 21.04 -8.22
CA SER A 248 13.15 20.42 -8.59
C SER A 248 12.02 20.99 -7.74
N ALA A 249 10.91 21.35 -8.38
CA ALA A 249 9.72 21.83 -7.69
C ALA A 249 8.46 21.26 -8.33
N ASP A 250 7.47 20.93 -7.49
CA ASP A 250 6.10 20.68 -7.89
C ASP A 250 5.26 21.90 -7.48
N THR A 251 4.64 22.54 -8.47
CA THR A 251 3.88 23.78 -8.30
C THR A 251 2.40 23.54 -8.07
N HIS A 252 1.91 22.30 -8.13
CA HIS A 252 0.46 22.01 -8.15
C HIS A 252 0.13 20.67 -7.48
N VAL A 253 0.15 20.63 -6.15
CA VAL A 253 -0.19 19.44 -5.35
C VAL A 253 -1.46 19.68 -4.52
N HIS A 254 -2.29 18.65 -4.31
CA HIS A 254 -3.52 18.71 -3.52
C HIS A 254 -3.64 17.52 -2.57
N PHE A 255 -4.52 17.65 -1.56
CA PHE A 255 -5.09 16.58 -0.74
C PHE A 255 -4.16 15.88 0.27
N LEU A 256 -2.85 16.09 0.17
CA LEU A 256 -1.88 15.59 1.16
C LEU A 256 -1.89 16.47 2.41
N SER A 257 -1.59 15.90 3.58
CA SER A 257 -1.15 16.72 4.71
C SER A 257 0.25 17.31 4.43
N PRO A 258 0.64 18.43 5.05
CA PRO A 258 1.98 19.00 4.85
C PRO A 258 3.12 18.03 5.17
N SER A 259 2.94 17.17 6.19
CA SER A 259 3.94 16.16 6.56
C SER A 259 4.05 15.02 5.53
N SER A 260 2.92 14.59 4.95
CA SER A 260 2.92 13.58 3.89
C SER A 260 3.54 14.15 2.61
N ALA A 261 3.15 15.36 2.21
CA ALA A 261 3.76 16.07 1.08
C ALA A 261 5.28 16.24 1.24
N LEU A 262 5.76 16.47 2.47
CA LEU A 262 7.20 16.57 2.74
C LEU A 262 7.91 15.23 2.57
N LEU A 263 7.31 14.15 3.07
CA LEU A 263 7.84 12.80 2.91
C LEU A 263 7.88 12.39 1.44
N GLU A 264 6.78 12.59 0.71
CA GLU A 264 6.67 12.27 -0.71
C GLU A 264 7.63 13.11 -1.56
N GLY A 265 7.68 14.43 -1.33
CA GLY A 265 8.63 15.30 -2.03
C GLY A 265 10.08 14.88 -1.78
N ALA A 266 10.42 14.56 -0.53
CA ALA A 266 11.73 14.02 -0.20
C ALA A 266 11.99 12.68 -0.89
N ALA A 267 11.02 11.77 -0.91
CA ALA A 267 11.13 10.47 -1.53
C ALA A 267 11.17 10.52 -3.06
N GLU A 268 10.59 11.53 -3.70
CA GLU A 268 10.59 11.71 -5.15
C GLU A 268 11.66 12.71 -5.63
N GLY A 269 12.53 13.20 -4.72
CA GLY A 269 13.58 14.15 -5.07
C GLY A 269 13.05 15.52 -5.53
N VAL A 270 11.84 15.89 -5.09
CA VAL A 270 11.20 17.19 -5.34
C VAL A 270 11.49 18.11 -4.15
N ASN A 271 12.40 19.07 -4.34
CA ASN A 271 12.88 19.94 -3.26
C ASN A 271 11.81 20.92 -2.76
N ILE A 272 10.90 21.37 -3.61
CA ILE A 272 9.87 22.35 -3.25
C ILE A 272 8.52 21.82 -3.69
N VAL A 273 7.62 21.58 -2.75
CA VAL A 273 6.24 21.19 -3.02
C VAL A 273 5.31 22.34 -2.64
N ASN A 274 4.50 22.78 -3.59
CA ASN A 274 3.42 23.73 -3.34
C ASN A 274 2.12 22.96 -3.19
N LEU A 275 1.71 22.75 -1.94
CA LEU A 275 0.44 22.14 -1.58
C LEU A 275 -0.64 23.23 -1.64
N LEU A 276 -1.68 23.03 -2.43
CA LEU A 276 -2.68 24.06 -2.71
C LEU A 276 -3.98 23.76 -1.98
N ALA A 277 -4.35 24.63 -1.05
CA ALA A 277 -5.70 24.64 -0.51
C ALA A 277 -6.69 25.09 -1.59
N SER A 278 -7.73 24.30 -1.82
CA SER A 278 -8.59 24.48 -2.99
C SER A 278 -10.06 24.45 -2.65
N GLN A 279 -10.81 25.34 -3.27
CA GLN A 279 -12.27 25.39 -3.22
C GLN A 279 -12.88 24.65 -4.41
N TRP A 280 -13.66 23.62 -4.12
CA TRP A 280 -14.40 22.81 -5.10
C TRP A 280 -15.89 22.85 -4.73
N GLY A 281 -16.54 23.97 -5.05
CA GLY A 281 -17.88 24.29 -4.52
C GLY A 281 -17.81 24.67 -3.04
N GLU A 282 -18.59 23.99 -2.19
CA GLU A 282 -18.52 24.15 -0.72
C GLU A 282 -17.37 23.35 -0.08
N LEU A 283 -16.76 22.41 -0.81
CA LEU A 283 -15.62 21.65 -0.31
C LEU A 283 -14.36 22.52 -0.32
N MET A 284 -13.76 22.75 0.84
CA MET A 284 -12.44 23.37 0.96
C MET A 284 -11.42 22.33 1.45
N THR A 285 -10.42 22.04 0.62
CA THR A 285 -9.34 21.08 0.93
C THR A 285 -8.12 21.80 1.48
N ASN A 286 -7.41 21.16 2.42
CA ASN A 286 -6.19 21.68 3.08
C ASN A 286 -6.31 23.09 3.69
N VAL A 287 -7.52 23.62 3.86
CA VAL A 287 -7.75 24.98 4.37
C VAL A 287 -7.23 25.15 5.80
N GLY A 288 -7.29 24.08 6.60
CA GLY A 288 -6.75 24.07 7.97
C GLY A 288 -5.22 24.06 8.04
N ASP A 289 -4.54 23.72 6.94
CA ASP A 289 -3.07 23.71 6.85
C ASP A 289 -2.51 25.04 6.33
N PHE A 290 -3.34 25.91 5.76
CA PHE A 290 -2.91 27.22 5.26
C PHE A 290 -2.82 28.24 6.39
N ASP A 291 -1.63 28.81 6.59
CA ASP A 291 -1.38 29.85 7.59
C ASP A 291 -0.71 31.10 7.04
N GLY A 292 -0.46 31.13 5.72
CA GLY A 292 0.20 32.24 5.04
C GLY A 292 1.64 32.52 5.50
N LYS A 293 2.29 31.67 6.33
CA LYS A 293 3.66 31.93 6.81
C LYS A 293 4.60 30.71 6.94
N THR A 294 4.11 29.54 7.34
CA THR A 294 4.95 28.36 7.59
C THR A 294 5.42 27.70 6.31
N THR A 295 6.73 27.43 6.24
CA THR A 295 7.33 26.56 5.22
C THR A 295 7.83 25.31 5.93
N TYR A 296 7.14 24.19 5.77
CA TYR A 296 7.51 22.93 6.41
C TYR A 296 8.84 22.43 5.84
N GLY A 297 9.67 21.81 6.69
CA GLY A 297 11.02 21.36 6.31
C GLY A 297 12.08 22.46 6.30
N SER A 298 11.70 23.74 6.40
CA SER A 298 12.64 24.85 6.57
C SER A 298 13.35 24.79 7.93
N ARG A 299 14.50 25.45 8.05
CA ARG A 299 15.25 25.52 9.33
C ARG A 299 14.47 26.25 10.41
N GLU A 300 13.72 27.28 10.02
CA GLU A 300 12.86 28.07 10.89
C GLU A 300 11.69 27.22 11.44
N ALA A 301 11.25 26.21 10.68
CA ALA A 301 10.23 25.24 11.09
C ALA A 301 10.83 23.94 11.69
N GLY A 302 12.13 23.92 12.00
CA GLY A 302 12.81 22.78 12.65
C GLY A 302 13.29 21.68 11.72
N GLY A 303 13.23 21.86 10.40
CA GLY A 303 13.82 20.96 9.40
C GLY A 303 15.28 21.31 9.06
N ASP A 304 15.86 20.61 8.08
CA ASP A 304 17.23 20.84 7.61
C ASP A 304 17.32 21.85 6.44
N GLY A 305 16.19 22.11 5.79
CA GLY A 305 16.04 22.98 4.62
C GLY A 305 16.28 22.31 3.26
N GLU A 306 16.42 20.97 3.19
CA GLU A 306 16.67 20.26 1.93
C GLU A 306 15.40 20.08 1.07
N TYR A 307 14.28 19.75 1.74
CA TYR A 307 12.97 19.60 1.14
C TYR A 307 11.98 20.51 1.86
N LEU A 308 11.15 21.21 1.09
CA LEU A 308 10.28 22.26 1.57
C LEU A 308 8.85 22.02 1.08
N VAL A 309 7.88 22.18 1.97
CA VAL A 309 6.47 22.26 1.60
C VAL A 309 5.91 23.60 2.00
N ARG A 310 5.24 24.25 1.07
CA ARG A 310 4.52 25.49 1.32
C ARG A 310 3.06 25.31 0.95
N VAL A 311 2.18 25.60 1.91
CA VAL A 311 0.74 25.61 1.65
C VAL A 311 0.37 26.96 1.01
N GLY A 312 -0.06 26.92 -0.24
CA GLY A 312 -0.64 28.02 -1.01
C GLY A 312 -2.14 27.80 -1.22
N THR A 313 -2.73 28.53 -2.17
CA THR A 313 -4.13 28.34 -2.55
C THR A 313 -4.26 28.15 -4.06
N GLU A 314 -5.23 27.35 -4.50
CA GLU A 314 -5.72 27.36 -5.89
C GLU A 314 -7.06 28.11 -5.92
N ASN A 315 -7.03 29.36 -6.39
CA ASN A 315 -8.20 30.21 -6.52
C ASN A 315 -8.84 29.97 -7.89
N ARG A 316 -10.14 29.64 -7.90
CA ARG A 316 -10.85 29.25 -9.14
C ARG A 316 -11.87 30.31 -9.52
N GLN A 317 -11.81 30.75 -10.78
CA GLN A 317 -12.73 31.73 -11.34
C GLN A 317 -13.04 31.40 -12.81
N HIS A 318 -14.27 31.66 -13.24
CA HIS A 318 -14.75 31.20 -14.56
C HIS A 318 -14.03 31.82 -15.77
N VAL A 319 -13.60 33.08 -15.69
CA VAL A 319 -12.95 33.82 -16.79
C VAL A 319 -11.43 33.74 -16.69
N MET A 320 -10.86 33.89 -15.49
CA MET A 320 -9.42 33.84 -15.25
C MET A 320 -8.87 32.41 -15.13
N GLY A 321 -9.74 31.41 -15.03
CA GLY A 321 -9.36 30.02 -14.81
C GLY A 321 -8.95 29.76 -13.37
N HIS A 322 -7.99 28.86 -13.18
CA HIS A 322 -7.45 28.52 -11.86
C HIS A 322 -6.08 29.17 -11.67
N ILE A 323 -5.90 29.86 -10.55
CA ILE A 323 -4.68 30.60 -10.22
C ILE A 323 -4.10 30.03 -8.94
N SER A 324 -2.87 29.51 -9.03
CA SER A 324 -2.12 29.02 -7.88
C SER A 324 -1.33 30.16 -7.24
N LEU A 325 -1.62 30.47 -5.97
CA LEU A 325 -0.90 31.47 -5.19
C LEU A 325 0.23 30.81 -4.39
N LEU A 326 1.38 30.69 -5.04
CA LEU A 326 2.56 30.01 -4.48
C LEU A 326 3.31 30.94 -3.53
N GLY A 327 3.56 30.49 -2.30
CA GLY A 327 4.34 31.26 -1.32
C GLY A 327 3.66 32.56 -0.83
N TYR A 328 2.40 32.77 -1.16
CA TYR A 328 1.63 33.94 -0.73
C TYR A 328 1.64 34.10 0.80
N ARG A 329 1.69 35.37 1.24
CA ARG A 329 1.72 35.76 2.65
C ARG A 329 0.49 36.59 2.96
N GLY A 330 -0.32 36.12 3.90
CA GLY A 330 -1.56 36.80 4.30
C GLY A 330 -2.69 35.80 4.53
N ASN A 331 -3.89 36.33 4.69
CA ASN A 331 -5.11 35.53 4.81
C ASN A 331 -5.51 34.98 3.44
N ILE A 332 -6.15 33.81 3.44
CA ILE A 332 -6.77 33.23 2.24
C ILE A 332 -7.60 34.30 1.53
N ILE A 333 -7.44 34.39 0.20
CA ILE A 333 -8.32 35.18 -0.65
C ILE A 333 -9.61 34.37 -0.80
N ALA A 334 -10.58 34.65 0.05
CA ALA A 334 -11.92 34.06 0.04
C ALA A 334 -12.87 34.87 -0.86
N PRO A 335 -13.96 34.26 -1.39
CA PRO A 335 -15.02 34.95 -2.11
C PRO A 335 -15.65 36.11 -1.35
#